data_AF-A0A947NMV7-F1
#
_entry.id   AF-A0A947NMV7-F1
#
_cell.length_a   1.000
_cell.length_b   1.000
_cell.length_c   1.000
_cell.angle_alpha   90.00
_cell.angle_beta   90.00
_cell.angle_gamma   90.00
#
_symmetry.space_group_name_H-M   'P 1'
#
loop_
_entity.id
_entity.type
_entity.pdbx_description
1 polymer ?
#
loop_
_entity_poly.entity_id
_entity_poly.type
_entity_poly.pdbx_seq_one_letter_code
_entity_poly.pdbx_strand_id
1 'polypeptide(L)'
;MTTQLVKQLTGTPIVWADATDWPGGGAHGFGDDDYQLDLTALATTKARQGTKGDLGALRAAEWSITVGVELAVAPAAGVCVYYYWSPSASGTAGTGNAGGASGADGAYQDSSEAEWLNQLIYLGCLVATADATAVVQIQTIGRFRPPQRYGMPVVYNVTAQAFHSDAVEMFFALTPIDDQIQGAV
;
A
#
# COMPACT_ATOMS: atom_id res chain seq x y z
N MET A 1 -2.55 -41.20 -11.88
CA MET A 1 -2.07 -39.82 -11.71
C MET A 1 -2.87 -39.25 -10.55
N THR A 2 -2.24 -38.98 -9.41
CA THR A 2 -2.94 -38.47 -8.23
C THR A 2 -2.92 -36.95 -8.32
N THR A 3 -4.08 -36.31 -8.44
CA THR A 3 -4.18 -34.85 -8.45
C THR A 3 -3.97 -34.36 -7.02
N GLN A 4 -2.89 -33.61 -6.78
CA GLN A 4 -2.74 -32.86 -5.54
C GLN A 4 -3.47 -31.52 -5.68
N LEU A 5 -4.26 -31.16 -4.67
CA LEU A 5 -4.89 -29.85 -4.57
C LEU A 5 -3.94 -28.87 -3.92
N VAL A 6 -3.87 -27.66 -4.47
CA VAL A 6 -3.20 -26.52 -3.84
C VAL A 6 -4.28 -25.65 -3.18
N LYS A 7 -4.13 -25.40 -1.88
CA LYS A 7 -5.00 -24.49 -1.12
C LYS A 7 -4.21 -23.23 -0.76
N GLN A 8 -4.89 -22.10 -0.66
CA GLN A 8 -4.27 -20.85 -0.23
C GLN A 8 -4.61 -20.59 1.24
N LEU A 9 -3.60 -20.27 2.04
CA LEU A 9 -3.74 -19.71 3.37
C LEU A 9 -3.54 -18.20 3.27
N THR A 10 -4.46 -17.44 3.84
CA THR A 10 -4.35 -15.98 3.96
C THR A 10 -3.84 -15.65 5.36
N GLY A 11 -2.68 -14.99 5.43
CA GLY A 11 -2.08 -14.60 6.70
C GLY A 11 -2.61 -13.27 7.25
N THR A 12 -2.01 -12.81 8.34
CA THR A 12 -2.29 -11.48 8.91
C THR A 12 -1.73 -10.39 7.99
N PRO A 13 -2.49 -9.32 7.69
CA PRO A 13 -1.97 -8.19 6.93
C PRO A 13 -0.79 -7.51 7.60
N ILE A 14 0.10 -6.95 6.78
CA ILE A 14 1.05 -5.91 7.17
C ILE A 14 0.50 -4.58 6.66
N VAL A 15 0.31 -3.61 7.55
CA VAL A 15 -0.41 -2.37 7.29
C VAL A 15 0.50 -1.15 7.37
N TRP A 16 0.43 -0.31 6.35
CA TRP A 16 0.91 1.07 6.35
C TRP A 16 -0.26 2.02 6.52
N ALA A 17 -0.32 2.74 7.63
CA ALA A 17 -1.35 3.73 7.96
C ALA A 17 -0.77 4.82 8.90
N ASP A 18 -1.54 5.86 9.18
CA ASP A 18 -1.09 6.90 10.12
C ASP A 18 -1.14 6.38 11.56
N ALA A 19 -0.02 6.34 12.27
CA ALA A 19 0.06 5.80 13.63
C ALA A 19 -0.63 6.66 14.70
N THR A 20 -1.05 7.89 14.37
CA THR A 20 -1.75 8.78 15.30
C THR A 20 -3.26 8.66 15.16
N ASP A 21 -3.74 8.50 13.93
CA ASP A 21 -5.15 8.55 13.56
C ASP A 21 -5.74 7.17 13.24
N TRP A 22 -4.92 6.18 12.87
CA TRP A 22 -5.39 4.83 12.55
C TRP A 22 -6.03 4.20 13.80
N PRO A 23 -7.32 3.81 13.74
CA PRO A 23 -8.04 3.34 14.91
C PRO A 23 -7.66 1.92 15.35
N GLY A 24 -6.82 1.22 14.59
CA GLY A 24 -6.39 -0.15 14.85
C GLY A 24 -7.50 -1.22 14.78
N GLY A 25 -7.10 -2.46 15.06
CA GLY A 25 -7.86 -3.49 15.78
C GLY A 25 -9.32 -3.84 15.47
N GLY A 26 -9.91 -3.42 14.34
CA GLY A 26 -11.24 -3.93 13.91
C GLY A 26 -12.10 -3.00 13.08
N ALA A 27 -11.82 -1.69 13.02
CA ALA A 27 -12.66 -0.73 12.30
C ALA A 27 -12.71 -1.01 10.78
N HIS A 28 -11.58 -1.43 10.21
CA HIS A 28 -11.44 -1.72 8.77
C HIS A 28 -11.07 -3.17 8.46
N GLY A 29 -10.90 -4.02 9.48
CA GLY A 29 -10.63 -5.45 9.32
C GLY A 29 -9.20 -5.81 8.93
N PHE A 30 -8.23 -4.88 8.98
CA PHE A 30 -6.83 -5.12 8.60
C PHE A 30 -5.84 -5.22 9.76
N GLY A 31 -6.26 -4.92 10.99
CA GLY A 31 -5.40 -4.95 12.18
C GLY A 31 -4.88 -3.57 12.57
N ASP A 32 -3.82 -3.55 13.37
CA ASP A 32 -3.11 -2.33 13.78
C ASP A 32 -2.17 -1.85 12.67
N ASP A 33 -1.65 -0.64 12.77
CA ASP A 33 -0.59 -0.15 11.89
C ASP A 33 0.74 -0.85 12.24
N ASP A 34 1.43 -1.39 11.22
CA ASP A 34 2.77 -1.93 11.38
C ASP A 34 3.83 -0.88 11.05
N TYR A 35 3.49 0.02 10.12
CA TYR A 35 4.39 1.04 9.58
C TYR A 35 3.64 2.35 9.31
N GLN A 36 4.30 3.48 9.57
CA GLN A 36 3.75 4.80 9.33
C GLN A 36 3.56 5.07 7.82
N LEU A 37 2.38 5.57 7.45
CA LEU A 37 2.04 6.24 6.19
C LEU A 37 0.91 7.25 6.43
N ASP A 38 1.24 8.53 6.42
CA ASP A 38 0.26 9.60 6.70
C ASP A 38 -0.30 10.21 5.40
N LEU A 39 -1.46 9.78 4.95
CA LEU A 39 -2.03 10.28 3.69
C LEU A 39 -2.81 11.61 3.84
N THR A 40 -2.75 12.24 5.02
CA THR A 40 -3.49 13.46 5.34
C THR A 40 -3.29 14.54 4.30
N ALA A 41 -4.41 15.04 3.76
CA ALA A 41 -4.46 16.14 2.81
C ALA A 41 -3.52 15.98 1.60
N LEU A 42 -3.23 14.74 1.18
CA LEU A 42 -2.37 14.49 0.02
C LEU A 42 -2.98 15.16 -1.22
N ALA A 43 -2.34 16.24 -1.66
CA ALA A 43 -2.82 17.03 -2.77
C ALA A 43 -2.81 16.25 -4.09
N THR A 44 -3.59 16.70 -5.05
CA THR A 44 -3.53 16.13 -6.40
C THR A 44 -2.16 16.39 -7.04
N THR A 45 -1.74 15.50 -7.92
CA THR A 45 -0.41 15.48 -8.56
C THR A 45 0.76 15.40 -7.59
N LYS A 46 0.51 14.98 -6.35
CA LYS A 46 1.53 14.73 -5.33
C LYS A 46 1.59 13.28 -4.92
N ALA A 47 2.79 12.87 -4.51
CA ALA A 47 3.06 11.55 -4.01
C ALA A 47 3.59 11.59 -2.57
N ARG A 48 3.22 10.56 -1.79
CA ARG A 48 3.77 10.30 -0.46
C ARG A 48 4.34 8.90 -0.40
N GLN A 49 5.42 8.72 0.36
CA GLN A 49 5.98 7.41 0.67
C GLN A 49 5.71 7.05 2.13
N GLY A 50 5.57 5.76 2.40
CA GLY A 50 5.54 5.25 3.77
C GLY A 50 6.93 5.06 4.36
N THR A 51 6.98 4.79 5.66
CA THR A 51 8.19 4.29 6.31
C THR A 51 8.59 2.93 5.77
N LYS A 52 9.89 2.64 5.79
CA LYS A 52 10.41 1.34 5.36
C LYS A 52 9.92 0.23 6.28
N GLY A 53 9.26 -0.75 5.71
CA GLY A 53 8.87 -1.96 6.39
C GLY A 53 9.72 -3.18 6.06
N ASP A 54 9.66 -4.15 6.97
CA ASP A 54 10.25 -5.47 6.89
C ASP A 54 9.14 -6.52 6.69
N LEU A 55 9.19 -7.21 5.56
CA LEU A 55 8.25 -8.29 5.23
C LEU A 55 8.65 -9.64 5.86
N GLY A 56 9.74 -9.66 6.62
CA GLY A 56 10.29 -10.84 7.27
C GLY A 56 11.33 -11.57 6.43
N ALA A 57 12.25 -12.26 7.11
CA ALA A 57 13.23 -13.13 6.46
C ALA A 57 12.56 -14.37 5.82
N LEU A 58 11.55 -14.92 6.50
CA LEU A 58 10.66 -15.94 5.99
C LEU A 58 9.33 -15.27 5.63
N ARG A 59 9.17 -14.90 4.36
CA ARG A 59 8.02 -14.15 3.86
C ARG A 59 7.24 -14.96 2.83
N ALA A 60 5.93 -14.74 2.74
CA ALA A 60 5.12 -15.30 1.68
C ALA A 60 5.67 -14.86 0.31
N ALA A 61 5.57 -15.75 -0.68
CA ALA A 61 6.03 -15.46 -2.03
C ALA A 61 5.10 -14.48 -2.76
N GLU A 62 3.82 -14.46 -2.39
CA GLU A 62 2.76 -13.64 -2.98
C GLU A 62 1.91 -13.00 -1.89
N TRP A 63 1.42 -11.80 -2.17
CA TRP A 63 0.65 -10.97 -1.24
C TRP A 63 -0.54 -10.37 -1.99
N SER A 64 -1.71 -10.30 -1.35
CA SER A 64 -2.84 -9.48 -1.81
C SER A 64 -2.61 -8.03 -1.39
N ILE A 65 -2.95 -7.09 -2.27
CA ILE A 65 -2.81 -5.66 -1.99
C ILE A 65 -4.21 -5.05 -1.83
N THR A 66 -4.49 -4.51 -0.65
CA THR A 66 -5.74 -3.78 -0.38
C THR A 66 -5.41 -2.39 0.11
N VAL A 67 -6.13 -1.41 -0.41
CA VAL A 67 -5.89 0.01 -0.12
C VAL A 67 -7.19 0.72 0.19
N GLY A 68 -7.10 1.76 1.00
CA GLY A 68 -8.24 2.61 1.37
C GLY A 68 -7.84 4.08 1.31
N VAL A 69 -8.72 4.91 0.75
CA VAL A 69 -8.57 6.37 0.74
C VAL A 69 -9.91 7.04 0.98
N GLU A 70 -9.88 8.23 1.58
CA GLU A 70 -11.01 9.12 1.67
C GLU A 70 -10.68 10.44 0.97
N LEU A 71 -11.58 10.92 0.13
CA LEU A 71 -11.39 12.15 -0.65
C LEU A 71 -12.12 13.31 0.03
N ALA A 72 -11.46 14.46 0.18
CA ALA A 72 -12.07 15.65 0.78
C ALA A 72 -13.24 16.19 -0.06
N VAL A 73 -13.15 16.02 -1.38
CA VAL A 73 -14.14 16.46 -2.37
C VAL A 73 -14.31 15.33 -3.38
N ALA A 74 -15.54 15.14 -3.86
CA ALA A 74 -15.87 14.07 -4.79
C ALA A 74 -15.05 14.22 -6.08
N PRO A 75 -14.23 13.22 -6.45
CA PRO A 75 -13.52 13.24 -7.71
C PRO A 75 -14.46 12.87 -8.87
N ALA A 76 -13.98 12.99 -10.11
CA ALA A 76 -14.67 12.36 -11.23
C ALA A 76 -14.56 10.82 -11.09
N ALA A 77 -15.67 10.09 -11.27
CA ALA A 77 -15.61 8.64 -11.23
C ALA A 77 -14.68 8.08 -12.32
N GLY A 78 -13.90 7.06 -11.98
CA GLY A 78 -12.98 6.38 -12.90
C GLY A 78 -11.55 6.92 -12.90
N VAL A 79 -11.25 7.99 -12.15
CA VAL A 79 -9.86 8.48 -11.98
C VAL A 79 -9.10 7.63 -10.97
N CYS A 80 -7.76 7.67 -11.03
CA CYS A 80 -6.91 6.77 -10.25
C CYS A 80 -6.22 7.44 -9.06
N VAL A 81 -6.09 6.68 -7.98
CA VAL A 81 -4.95 6.78 -7.06
C VAL A 81 -3.99 5.64 -7.40
N TYR A 82 -2.76 5.96 -7.76
CA TYR A 82 -1.76 4.96 -8.15
C TYR A 82 -0.89 4.54 -6.97
N TYR A 83 -0.57 3.25 -6.93
CA TYR A 83 0.26 2.65 -5.90
C TYR A 83 1.50 1.99 -6.52
N TYR A 84 2.62 2.23 -5.86
CA TYR A 84 3.92 1.73 -6.25
C TYR A 84 4.66 1.15 -5.04
N TRP A 85 5.70 0.38 -5.30
CA TRP A 85 6.58 -0.19 -4.28
C TRP A 85 8.04 0.16 -4.55
N SER A 86 8.72 0.67 -3.52
CA SER A 86 10.17 0.80 -3.50
C SER A 86 10.77 -0.40 -2.75
N PRO A 87 11.36 -1.39 -3.45
CA PRO A 87 12.08 -2.47 -2.77
C PRO A 87 13.42 -1.97 -2.19
N SER A 88 13.86 -2.61 -1.10
CA SER A 88 15.17 -2.39 -0.52
C SER A 88 15.84 -3.67 -0.02
N ALA A 89 17.14 -3.81 -0.28
CA ALA A 89 17.99 -4.88 0.25
C ALA A 89 18.44 -4.64 1.70
N SER A 90 18.26 -3.41 2.21
CA SER A 90 18.64 -3.00 3.56
C SER A 90 17.42 -2.59 4.40
N GLY A 91 17.44 -2.90 5.70
CA GLY A 91 16.45 -2.44 6.68
C GLY A 91 16.69 -1.00 7.16
N THR A 92 17.81 -0.37 6.80
CA THR A 92 18.15 0.98 7.24
C THR A 92 17.53 2.04 6.34
N ALA A 93 16.86 3.05 6.91
CA ALA A 93 16.36 4.20 6.16
C ALA A 93 17.49 4.89 5.35
N GLY A 94 17.13 5.47 4.21
CA GLY A 94 18.05 6.12 3.26
C GLY A 94 19.00 5.18 2.50
N THR A 95 19.00 3.87 2.81
CA THR A 95 19.97 2.93 2.25
C THR A 95 19.30 1.91 1.34
N GLY A 96 19.75 1.84 0.09
CA GLY A 96 19.37 0.78 -0.86
C GLY A 96 17.93 0.83 -1.35
N ASN A 97 17.28 1.99 -1.26
CA ASN A 97 15.89 2.22 -1.68
C ASN A 97 15.81 2.51 -3.17
N ALA A 98 14.97 1.78 -3.90
CA ALA A 98 14.71 2.08 -5.30
C ALA A 98 13.97 3.42 -5.48
N GLY A 99 14.16 4.07 -6.63
CA GLY A 99 13.47 5.32 -6.98
C GLY A 99 13.75 6.51 -6.05
N GLY A 100 14.85 6.48 -5.29
CA GLY A 100 15.22 7.59 -4.41
C GLY A 100 14.28 7.77 -3.22
N ALA A 101 13.49 6.76 -2.86
CA ALA A 101 12.68 6.78 -1.65
C ALA A 101 13.59 6.91 -0.41
N SER A 102 13.16 7.67 0.59
CA SER A 102 13.88 7.90 1.84
C SER A 102 13.71 6.72 2.81
N GLY A 103 12.56 6.04 2.78
CA GLY A 103 12.19 5.05 3.79
C GLY A 103 11.72 5.65 5.10
N ALA A 104 11.45 6.97 5.11
CA ALA A 104 10.72 7.67 6.16
C ALA A 104 9.41 8.20 5.55
N ASP A 105 8.35 8.21 6.36
CA ASP A 105 7.08 8.79 5.94
C ASP A 105 7.25 10.28 5.56
N GLY A 106 6.60 10.68 4.47
CA GLY A 106 6.62 12.05 3.98
C GLY A 106 6.53 12.15 2.45
N ALA A 107 6.65 13.38 1.95
CA ALA A 107 6.60 13.65 0.51
C ALA A 107 7.62 12.78 -0.26
N TYR A 108 7.19 12.19 -1.37
CA TYR A 108 8.05 11.40 -2.24
C TYR A 108 8.50 12.25 -3.42
N GLN A 109 9.81 12.53 -3.52
CA GLN A 109 10.42 13.19 -4.69
C GLN A 109 9.66 14.45 -5.16
N ASP A 110 9.27 15.31 -4.21
CA ASP A 110 8.45 16.49 -4.45
C ASP A 110 8.94 17.30 -5.66
N SER A 111 8.01 17.66 -6.55
CA SER A 111 8.25 18.34 -7.85
C SER A 111 8.87 17.50 -8.98
N SER A 112 9.20 16.23 -8.72
CA SER A 112 9.74 15.30 -9.72
C SER A 112 9.10 13.91 -9.66
N GLU A 113 7.96 13.79 -8.98
CA GLU A 113 7.29 12.54 -8.64
C GLU A 113 7.10 11.67 -9.90
N ALA A 114 6.54 12.25 -10.95
CA ALA A 114 6.26 11.55 -12.21
C ALA A 114 7.51 10.96 -12.89
N GLU A 115 8.68 11.56 -12.73
CA GLU A 115 9.95 11.03 -13.25
C GLU A 115 10.40 9.82 -12.43
N TRP A 116 10.48 9.98 -11.11
CA TRP A 116 11.04 8.98 -10.20
C TRP A 116 10.15 7.78 -9.98
N LEU A 117 8.83 7.92 -10.15
CA LEU A 117 7.89 6.79 -10.11
C LEU A 117 8.23 5.71 -11.15
N ASN A 118 8.88 6.06 -12.28
CA ASN A 118 9.29 5.10 -13.31
C ASN A 118 10.36 4.11 -12.85
N GLN A 119 11.02 4.38 -11.71
CA GLN A 119 12.02 3.49 -11.10
C GLN A 119 11.41 2.57 -10.03
N LEU A 120 10.11 2.67 -9.76
CA LEU A 120 9.40 1.86 -8.78
C LEU A 120 8.65 0.70 -9.44
N ILE A 121 8.25 -0.28 -8.63
CA ILE A 121 7.38 -1.35 -9.09
C ILE A 121 5.93 -0.83 -9.03
N TYR A 122 5.27 -0.74 -10.18
CA TYR A 122 3.85 -0.43 -10.24
C TYR A 122 3.02 -1.58 -9.66
N LEU A 123 2.14 -1.28 -8.71
CA LEU A 123 1.30 -2.27 -8.02
C LEU A 123 -0.14 -2.29 -8.54
N GLY A 124 -0.67 -1.12 -8.92
CA GLY A 124 -2.06 -0.99 -9.34
C GLY A 124 -2.64 0.39 -9.07
N CYS A 125 -3.94 0.51 -9.27
CA CYS A 125 -4.70 1.73 -9.04
C CYS A 125 -5.98 1.43 -8.25
N LEU A 126 -6.28 2.26 -7.25
CA LEU A 126 -7.65 2.40 -6.75
C LEU A 126 -8.41 3.32 -7.70
N VAL A 127 -9.48 2.79 -8.29
CA VAL A 127 -10.33 3.53 -9.21
C VAL A 127 -11.41 4.23 -8.40
N ALA A 128 -11.34 5.56 -8.34
CA ALA A 128 -12.22 6.34 -7.50
C ALA A 128 -13.67 6.32 -8.01
N THR A 129 -14.62 6.21 -7.09
CA THR A 129 -16.03 6.56 -7.31
C THR A 129 -16.22 8.07 -7.14
N ALA A 130 -17.37 8.59 -7.56
CA ALA A 130 -17.71 10.01 -7.41
C ALA A 130 -18.24 10.34 -5.99
N ASP A 131 -17.57 9.80 -4.96
CA ASP A 131 -17.92 9.98 -3.56
C ASP A 131 -16.80 10.74 -2.83
N ALA A 132 -17.20 11.55 -1.85
CA ALA A 132 -16.31 12.28 -0.94
C ALA A 132 -16.54 11.79 0.50
N THR A 133 -15.81 12.37 1.43
CA THR A 133 -16.09 12.24 2.87
C THR A 133 -17.59 12.40 3.18
N ALA A 134 -18.20 11.56 4.02
CA ALA A 134 -17.60 10.56 4.92
C ALA A 134 -17.45 9.14 4.32
N VAL A 135 -17.24 9.01 3.01
CA VAL A 135 -17.15 7.71 2.32
C VAL A 135 -15.71 7.32 2.06
N VAL A 136 -15.25 6.30 2.79
CA VAL A 136 -13.97 5.62 2.54
C VAL A 136 -14.12 4.70 1.33
N GLN A 137 -13.24 4.86 0.35
CA GLN A 137 -13.20 4.00 -0.83
C GLN A 137 -12.10 2.96 -0.63
N ILE A 138 -12.47 1.67 -0.68
CA ILE A 138 -11.57 0.53 -0.44
C ILE A 138 -11.57 -0.38 -1.66
N GLN A 139 -10.37 -0.79 -2.10
CA GLN A 139 -10.22 -1.70 -3.23
C GLN A 139 -9.03 -2.66 -3.03
N THR A 140 -9.22 -3.94 -3.39
CA THR A 140 -8.10 -4.86 -3.64
C THR A 140 -7.59 -4.62 -5.05
N ILE A 141 -6.37 -4.10 -5.18
CA ILE A 141 -5.83 -3.58 -6.45
C ILE A 141 -4.93 -4.57 -7.20
N GLY A 142 -4.57 -5.69 -6.57
CA GLY A 142 -3.78 -6.73 -7.23
C GLY A 142 -3.10 -7.71 -6.30
N ARG A 143 -2.13 -8.43 -6.86
CA ARG A 143 -1.22 -9.32 -6.15
C ARG A 143 0.21 -8.91 -6.40
N PHE A 144 1.07 -9.08 -5.40
CA PHE A 144 2.46 -8.65 -5.43
C PHE A 144 3.41 -9.74 -4.96
N ARG A 145 4.55 -9.87 -5.65
CA ARG A 145 5.65 -10.76 -5.29
C ARG A 145 6.89 -9.91 -4.98
N PRO A 146 7.13 -9.56 -3.70
CA PRO A 146 8.21 -8.64 -3.34
C PRO A 146 9.59 -9.25 -3.63
N PRO A 147 10.42 -8.60 -4.47
CA PRO A 147 11.73 -9.13 -4.83
C PRO A 147 12.74 -9.06 -3.68
N GLN A 148 12.48 -8.22 -2.68
CA GLN A 148 13.37 -7.97 -1.54
C GLN A 148 12.58 -8.03 -0.22
N ARG A 149 13.30 -8.21 0.89
CA ARG A 149 12.72 -8.31 2.23
C ARG A 149 12.14 -7.00 2.72
N TYR A 150 12.79 -5.89 2.42
CA TYR A 150 12.36 -4.57 2.87
C TYR A 150 11.75 -3.78 1.71
N GLY A 151 10.94 -2.81 2.06
CA GLY A 151 10.44 -1.82 1.10
C GLY A 151 9.39 -0.93 1.70
N MET A 152 8.79 -0.09 0.87
CA MET A 152 7.75 0.83 1.28
C MET A 152 6.81 1.15 0.12
N PRO A 153 5.53 1.42 0.42
CA PRO A 153 4.59 1.92 -0.56
C PRO A 153 4.88 3.37 -0.92
N VAL A 154 4.58 3.73 -2.16
CA VAL A 154 4.47 5.11 -2.63
C VAL A 154 3.09 5.28 -3.24
N VAL A 155 2.34 6.26 -2.75
CA VAL A 155 0.97 6.59 -3.16
C VAL A 155 1.01 7.87 -3.98
N TYR A 156 0.45 7.86 -5.18
CA TYR A 156 0.40 9.00 -6.09
C TYR A 156 -1.04 9.36 -6.43
N ASN A 157 -1.47 10.55 -5.99
CA ASN A 157 -2.84 11.01 -6.18
C ASN A 157 -2.98 11.80 -7.49
N VAL A 158 -3.76 11.29 -8.45
CA VAL A 158 -4.11 12.01 -9.69
C VAL A 158 -5.61 12.20 -9.86
N THR A 159 -6.36 12.20 -8.76
CA THR A 159 -7.83 12.25 -8.77
C THR A 159 -8.42 13.64 -9.08
N ALA A 160 -7.57 14.65 -9.31
CA ALA A 160 -7.90 16.07 -9.34
C ALA A 160 -8.48 16.65 -8.02
N GLN A 161 -8.55 15.84 -6.96
CA GLN A 161 -8.98 16.25 -5.62
C GLN A 161 -7.91 15.89 -4.59
N ALA A 162 -7.88 16.59 -3.46
CA ALA A 162 -7.05 16.21 -2.33
C ALA A 162 -7.72 15.11 -1.50
N PHE A 163 -6.90 14.35 -0.79
CA PHE A 163 -7.41 13.42 0.23
C PHE A 163 -7.96 14.20 1.43
N HIS A 164 -8.73 13.53 2.28
CA HIS A 164 -9.31 14.11 3.48
C HIS A 164 -8.23 14.63 4.45
N SER A 165 -8.62 15.55 5.33
CA SER A 165 -7.72 16.28 6.24
C SER A 165 -7.39 15.54 7.53
N ASP A 166 -7.89 14.33 7.70
CA ASP A 166 -7.44 13.34 8.68
C ASP A 166 -7.14 12.03 7.94
N ALA A 167 -6.35 11.14 8.52
CA ALA A 167 -5.92 9.89 7.90
C ALA A 167 -6.49 8.63 8.59
N VAL A 168 -7.61 8.77 9.29
CA VAL A 168 -8.19 7.72 10.15
C VAL A 168 -8.44 6.43 9.37
N GLU A 169 -9.00 6.50 8.16
CA GLU A 169 -9.38 5.32 7.37
C GLU A 169 -8.50 5.08 6.13
N MET A 170 -7.35 5.75 6.03
CA MET A 170 -6.48 5.67 4.86
C MET A 170 -5.30 4.73 5.09
N PHE A 171 -5.10 3.77 4.19
CA PHE A 171 -4.11 2.71 4.38
C PHE A 171 -3.63 2.04 3.10
N PHE A 172 -2.50 1.34 3.23
CA PHE A 172 -2.01 0.34 2.30
C PHE A 172 -1.69 -0.95 3.06
N ALA A 173 -2.33 -2.06 2.67
CA ALA A 173 -2.17 -3.35 3.33
C ALA A 173 -1.65 -4.43 2.38
N LEU A 174 -0.66 -5.19 2.83
CA LEU A 174 -0.19 -6.41 2.19
C LEU A 174 -0.64 -7.61 3.02
N THR A 175 -1.50 -8.45 2.45
CA THR A 175 -1.93 -9.69 3.11
C THR A 175 -1.20 -10.90 2.51
N PRO A 176 -0.41 -11.65 3.29
CA PRO A 176 0.36 -12.77 2.75
C PRO A 176 -0.56 -13.88 2.24
N ILE A 177 -0.19 -14.47 1.11
CA ILE A 177 -0.85 -15.63 0.51
C ILE A 177 0.17 -16.77 0.44
N ASP A 178 -0.04 -17.80 1.27
CA ASP A 178 0.80 -18.99 1.30
C ASP A 178 0.10 -20.17 0.62
N ASP A 179 0.79 -20.81 -0.32
CA ASP A 179 0.29 -22.02 -0.95
C ASP A 179 0.60 -23.24 -0.06
N GLN A 180 -0.45 -23.97 0.32
CA GLN A 180 -0.36 -25.24 1.03
C GLN A 180 -0.56 -26.39 0.06
N ILE A 181 0.47 -27.23 -0.07
CA ILE A 181 0.41 -28.49 -0.81
C ILE A 181 -0.10 -29.57 0.15
N GLN A 182 -1.28 -30.14 -0.12
CA GLN A 182 -1.78 -31.28 0.64
C GLN A 182 -1.43 -32.59 -0.06
N GLY A 183 -0.81 -33.52 0.66
CA GLY A 183 -0.70 -34.91 0.23
C GLY A 183 -2.09 -35.55 0.20
N ALA A 184 -2.34 -36.43 -0.76
CA ALA A 184 -3.54 -37.25 -0.76
C ALA A 184 -3.50 -38.16 0.48
N VAL A 185 -4.50 -38.05 1.36
CA VAL A 185 -4.74 -39.01 2.44
C VAL A 185 -5.40 -40.26 1.86
#